data_AF-A0A1H1A067-F1
#
_entry.id   AF-A0A1H1A067-F1
#
_cell.length_a   1.000
_cell.length_b   1.000
_cell.length_c   1.000
_cell.angle_alpha   90.00
_cell.angle_beta   90.00
_cell.angle_gamma   90.00
#
_symmetry.space_group_name_H-M   'P 1'
#
loop_
_entity.id
_entity.type
_entity.pdbx_description
1 polymer ?
#
loop_
_entity_poly.entity_id
_entity_poly.type
_entity_poly.pdbx_seq_one_letter_code
_entity_poly.pdbx_strand_id
1 'polypeptide(L)'
;MCSERRRMIALVDCESFYASCERVFEPSLYGRPVVVLSNNDGCVVAMSREAKALQVEMGAPWFKIKDWAASAGVVARSSNYELYGSLSARVMNRRMLQRMQLLTLANEDYWSRLGWSALTLTARSRVSQDPT
;
A
#
# COMPACT_ATOMS: atom_id res chain seq x y z
N MET A 1 30.26 -18.82 25.30
CA MET A 1 29.43 -19.20 24.13
C MET A 1 29.04 -17.93 23.41
N CYS A 2 29.51 -17.75 22.17
CA CYS A 2 29.18 -16.57 21.35
C CYS A 2 27.77 -16.75 20.80
N SER A 3 26.85 -15.84 21.14
CA SER A 3 25.47 -15.87 20.61
C SER A 3 25.50 -15.42 19.14
N GLU A 4 25.27 -16.34 18.22
CA GLU A 4 25.08 -16.02 16.80
C GLU A 4 23.80 -15.21 16.65
N ARG A 5 23.94 -13.91 16.37
CA ARG A 5 22.81 -13.06 15.97
C ARG A 5 22.30 -13.52 14.61
N ARG A 6 21.26 -14.35 14.60
CA ARG A 6 20.46 -14.64 13.40
C ARG A 6 19.94 -13.31 12.83
N ARG A 7 20.42 -12.94 11.64
CA ARG A 7 19.87 -11.82 10.88
C ARG A 7 18.54 -12.25 10.27
N MET A 8 17.44 -11.66 10.75
CA MET A 8 16.13 -11.80 10.12
C MET A 8 15.91 -10.64 9.16
N ILE A 9 15.57 -10.96 7.91
CA ILE A 9 15.20 -9.99 6.89
C ILE A 9 13.67 -10.03 6.75
N ALA A 10 13.03 -8.87 6.81
CA ALA A 10 11.59 -8.73 6.61
C ALA A 10 11.34 -7.78 5.43
N LEU A 11 10.43 -8.15 4.54
CA LEU A 11 9.95 -7.29 3.46
C LEU A 11 8.68 -6.57 3.94
N VAL A 12 8.70 -5.25 3.88
CA VAL A 12 7.55 -4.40 4.20
C VAL A 12 7.11 -3.73 2.90
N ASP A 13 5.84 -3.91 2.54
CA ASP A 13 5.25 -3.31 1.35
C ASP A 13 3.96 -2.56 1.73
N CYS A 14 3.72 -1.43 1.08
CA CYS A 14 2.53 -0.61 1.30
C CYS A 14 1.49 -0.92 0.23
N GLU A 15 0.35 -1.46 0.65
CA GLU A 15 -0.74 -1.77 -0.29
C GLU A 15 -1.26 -0.49 -0.96
N SER A 16 -1.27 -0.51 -2.30
CA SER A 16 -1.83 0.55 -3.14
C SER A 16 -1.33 1.96 -2.74
N PHE A 17 -0.03 2.09 -2.49
CA PHE A 17 0.59 3.24 -1.82
C PHE A 17 0.08 4.62 -2.27
N TYR A 18 0.05 4.95 -3.56
CA TYR A 18 -0.41 6.27 -4.01
C TYR A 18 -1.90 6.49 -3.75
N ALA A 19 -2.77 5.51 -4.00
CA ALA A 19 -4.19 5.61 -3.68
C ALA A 19 -4.42 5.74 -2.16
N SER A 20 -3.58 5.07 -1.36
CA SER A 20 -3.59 5.21 0.11
C SER A 20 -3.11 6.59 0.57
N CYS A 21 -2.14 7.20 -0.13
CA CYS A 21 -1.70 8.56 0.14
C CYS A 21 -2.84 9.57 -0.07
N GLU A 22 -3.59 9.45 -1.16
CA GLU A 22 -4.74 10.31 -1.44
C GLU A 22 -5.83 10.19 -0.35
N ARG A 23 -6.09 8.97 0.14
CA ARG A 23 -7.07 8.71 1.22
C ARG A 23 -6.71 9.33 2.57
N VAL A 24 -5.42 9.51 2.86
CA VAL A 24 -4.96 10.18 4.08
C VAL A 24 -5.41 11.65 4.08
N PHE A 25 -5.40 12.29 2.91
CA PHE A 25 -5.78 13.69 2.75
C PHE A 25 -7.27 13.87 2.47
N GLU A 26 -7.88 12.91 1.77
CA GLU A 26 -9.32 12.89 1.54
C GLU A 26 -9.95 11.58 2.03
N PRO A 27 -10.41 11.55 3.29
CA PRO A 27 -11.08 10.38 3.86
C PRO A 27 -12.37 9.96 3.14
N SER A 28 -12.99 10.84 2.35
CA SER A 28 -14.18 10.49 1.55
C SER A 28 -13.90 9.41 0.49
N LEU A 29 -12.62 9.15 0.19
CA LEU A 29 -12.17 8.15 -0.78
C LEU A 29 -12.06 6.72 -0.22
N TYR A 30 -12.31 6.53 1.08
CA TYR A 30 -12.36 5.19 1.68
C TYR A 30 -13.54 4.40 1.10
N GLY A 31 -13.27 3.14 0.71
CA GLY A 31 -14.26 2.25 0.10
C GLY A 31 -14.62 2.60 -1.36
N ARG A 32 -14.02 3.65 -1.93
CA ARG A 32 -14.24 4.02 -3.34
C ARG A 32 -13.13 3.46 -4.24
N PRO A 33 -13.44 3.09 -5.50
CA PRO A 33 -12.44 2.76 -6.50
C PRO A 33 -11.66 4.01 -6.89
N VAL A 34 -10.38 4.04 -6.55
CA VAL A 34 -9.48 5.18 -6.83
C VAL A 34 -8.38 4.74 -7.77
N VAL A 35 -8.10 5.56 -8.79
CA VAL A 35 -6.96 5.43 -9.69
C VAL A 35 -6.11 6.69 -9.63
N VAL A 36 -4.79 6.53 -9.67
CA VAL A 36 -3.83 7.62 -9.77
C VAL A 36 -3.23 7.59 -11.17
N LEU A 37 -3.26 8.73 -11.83
CA LEU A 37 -2.81 8.90 -13.20
C LEU A 37 -1.38 9.44 -13.25
N SER A 38 -0.66 9.19 -14.34
CA SER A 38 0.69 9.70 -14.57
C SER A 38 0.74 11.23 -14.61
N ASN A 39 1.95 11.80 -14.70
CA ASN A 39 2.10 13.19 -15.11
C ASN A 39 1.32 13.45 -16.40
N ASN A 40 0.60 14.57 -16.43
CA ASN A 40 -0.30 14.98 -17.51
C ASN A 40 -1.47 14.00 -17.79
N ASP A 41 -1.87 13.20 -16.80
CA ASP A 41 -3.05 12.33 -16.83
C ASP A 41 -3.12 11.36 -18.03
N GLY A 42 -1.95 10.92 -18.51
CA GLY A 42 -1.84 10.07 -19.69
C GLY A 42 -2.30 8.63 -19.47
N CYS A 43 -1.86 8.00 -18.38
CA CYS A 43 -2.18 6.61 -18.08
C CYS A 43 -2.34 6.35 -16.58
N VAL A 44 -2.95 5.22 -16.23
CA VAL A 44 -3.09 4.78 -14.83
C VAL A 44 -1.76 4.22 -14.32
N VAL A 45 -1.21 4.81 -13.25
CA VAL A 45 0.09 4.41 -12.65
C VAL A 45 -0.06 3.71 -11.29
N ALA A 46 -1.18 3.95 -10.60
CA ALA A 46 -1.54 3.23 -9.39
C ALA A 46 -3.05 3.16 -9.24
N MET A 47 -3.52 2.22 -8.42
CA MET A 47 -4.95 1.99 -8.23
C MET A 47 -5.22 1.32 -6.89
N SER A 48 -6.37 1.60 -6.32
CA SER A 48 -6.86 0.96 -5.10
C SER A 48 -7.30 -0.47 -5.34
N ARG A 49 -7.51 -1.24 -4.26
CA ARG A 49 -8.00 -2.62 -4.35
C ARG A 49 -9.40 -2.69 -4.98
N GLU A 50 -10.25 -1.71 -4.69
CA GLU A 50 -11.59 -1.58 -5.24
C GLU A 50 -11.53 -1.30 -6.74
N ALA A 51 -10.60 -0.47 -7.21
CA ALA A 51 -10.37 -0.26 -8.64
C ALA A 51 -9.81 -1.51 -9.34
N LYS A 52 -8.93 -2.29 -8.67
CA LYS A 52 -8.48 -3.59 -9.19
C LYS A 52 -9.63 -4.59 -9.31
N ALA A 53 -10.57 -4.58 -8.36
CA ALA A 53 -11.75 -5.45 -8.39
C ALA A 53 -12.69 -5.13 -9.58
N LEU A 54 -12.69 -3.87 -10.02
CA LEU A 54 -13.37 -3.43 -11.26
C LEU A 54 -12.58 -3.76 -12.54
N GLN A 55 -11.48 -4.50 -12.44
CA GLN A 55 -10.63 -4.91 -13.56
C GLN A 55 -10.01 -3.73 -14.32
N VAL A 56 -9.75 -2.61 -13.64
CA VAL A 56 -8.95 -1.52 -14.22
C VAL A 56 -7.56 -2.04 -14.54
N GLU A 57 -7.12 -1.89 -15.78
CA GLU A 57 -5.79 -2.31 -16.21
C GLU A 57 -4.72 -1.29 -15.81
N MET A 58 -3.61 -1.78 -15.26
CA MET A 58 -2.46 -0.94 -14.91
C MET A 58 -1.76 -0.48 -16.19
N GLY A 59 -1.44 0.81 -16.29
CA GLY A 59 -0.85 1.40 -17.50
C GLY A 59 -1.86 1.71 -18.60
N ALA A 60 -3.15 1.46 -18.38
CA ALA A 60 -4.20 1.80 -19.33
C ALA A 60 -4.19 3.30 -19.65
N PRO A 61 -4.22 3.72 -20.93
CA PRO A 61 -4.33 5.12 -21.30
C PRO A 61 -5.67 5.69 -20.82
N TRP A 62 -5.61 6.76 -20.02
CA TRP A 62 -6.79 7.29 -19.32
C TRP A 62 -7.88 7.72 -20.31
N PHE A 63 -7.50 8.37 -21.41
CA PHE A 63 -8.44 8.84 -22.43
C PHE A 63 -9.28 7.73 -23.07
N LYS A 64 -8.83 6.47 -23.04
CA LYS A 64 -9.59 5.32 -23.56
C LYS A 64 -10.60 4.78 -22.55
N ILE A 65 -10.28 4.87 -21.26
CA ILE A 65 -11.06 4.26 -20.20
C ILE A 65 -11.92 5.26 -19.40
N LYS A 66 -11.70 6.57 -19.56
CA LYS A 66 -12.32 7.63 -18.76
C LYS A 66 -13.86 7.57 -18.72
N ASP A 67 -14.51 7.25 -19.83
CA ASP A 67 -15.98 7.28 -19.93
C ASP A 67 -16.59 6.07 -19.20
N TRP A 68 -15.98 4.91 -19.36
CA TRP A 68 -16.32 3.71 -18.59
C TRP A 68 -15.97 3.87 -17.11
N ALA A 69 -14.82 4.46 -16.79
CA ALA A 69 -14.39 4.70 -15.43
C ALA A 69 -15.38 5.63 -14.69
N ALA A 70 -15.88 6.67 -15.37
CA ALA A 70 -16.91 7.55 -14.84
C ALA A 70 -18.24 6.81 -14.56
N SER A 71 -18.69 5.94 -15.47
CA SER A 71 -19.93 5.17 -15.27
C SER A 71 -19.81 4.11 -14.18
N ALA A 72 -18.61 3.56 -13.99
CA ALA A 72 -18.28 2.63 -12.90
C ALA A 72 -17.99 3.32 -11.55
N GLY A 73 -18.06 4.65 -11.48
CA GLY A 73 -17.83 5.42 -10.25
C GLY A 73 -16.38 5.51 -9.81
N VAL A 74 -15.42 5.24 -10.71
CA VAL A 74 -13.98 5.34 -10.46
C VAL A 74 -13.57 6.80 -10.29
N VAL A 75 -12.84 7.08 -9.22
CA VAL A 75 -12.27 8.39 -8.95
C VAL A 75 -10.84 8.43 -9.46
N ALA A 76 -10.57 9.28 -10.45
CA ALA A 76 -9.22 9.56 -10.90
C ALA A 76 -8.58 10.69 -10.09
N ARG A 77 -7.27 10.56 -9.85
CA ARG A 77 -6.42 11.58 -9.24
C ARG A 77 -5.16 11.78 -10.08
N SER A 78 -4.85 13.03 -10.39
CA SER A 78 -3.56 13.37 -10.97
C SER A 78 -2.44 13.08 -9.97
N SER A 79 -1.29 12.60 -10.45
CA SER A 79 -0.16 12.30 -9.57
C SER A 79 0.31 13.52 -8.78
N ASN A 80 0.41 13.38 -7.46
CA ASN A 80 1.08 14.33 -6.58
C ASN A 80 2.37 13.72 -6.00
N TYR A 81 3.46 13.80 -6.75
CA TYR A 81 4.72 13.16 -6.38
C TYR A 81 5.39 13.78 -5.14
N GLU A 82 5.18 15.07 -4.88
CA GLU A 82 5.68 15.71 -3.65
C GLU A 82 5.00 15.14 -2.41
N LEU A 83 3.68 14.96 -2.48
CA LEU A 83 2.89 14.31 -1.43
C LEU A 83 3.35 12.88 -1.18
N TYR A 84 3.48 12.09 -2.25
CA TYR A 84 3.89 10.69 -2.15
C TYR A 84 5.31 10.55 -1.61
N GLY A 85 6.22 11.44 -2.02
CA GLY A 85 7.58 11.49 -1.50
C GLY A 85 7.65 11.79 -0.01
N SER A 86 6.88 12.79 0.45
CA SER A 86 6.79 13.16 1.87
C SER A 86 6.25 12.01 2.73
N LEU A 87 5.17 11.35 2.29
CA LEU A 87 4.61 10.19 3.00
C LEU A 87 5.54 8.98 2.97
N SER A 88 6.21 8.73 1.84
CA SER A 88 7.19 7.64 1.70
C SER A 88 8.36 7.83 2.67
N ALA A 89 8.90 9.06 2.76
CA ALA A 89 9.97 9.38 3.71
C ALA A 89 9.55 9.15 5.18
N ARG A 90 8.28 9.41 5.51
CA ARG A 90 7.72 9.15 6.85
C ARG A 90 7.61 7.64 7.13
N VAL A 91 7.16 6.84 6.16
CA VAL A 91 7.08 5.37 6.27
C VAL A 91 8.47 4.75 6.40
N MET A 92 9.43 5.24 5.60
CA MET A 92 10.83 4.79 5.60
C MET A 92 11.63 5.26 6.84
N ASN A 93 11.04 6.08 7.70
CA ASN A 93 11.70 6.52 8.92
C ASN A 93 12.02 5.31 9.81
N ARG A 94 13.30 5.22 10.22
CA ARG A 94 13.85 4.09 11.00
C ARG A 94 13.03 3.74 12.25
N ARG A 95 12.47 4.74 12.94
CA ARG A 95 11.63 4.53 14.13
C ARG A 95 10.30 3.88 13.77
N MET A 96 9.73 4.22 12.62
CA MET A 96 8.49 3.64 12.12
C MET A 96 8.71 2.19 11.67
N LEU A 97 9.81 1.91 10.96
CA LEU A 97 10.19 0.55 10.55
C LEU A 97 10.47 -0.37 11.75
N GLN A 98 11.18 0.12 12.78
CA GLN A 98 11.41 -0.64 14.02
C GLN A 98 10.11 -0.99 14.75
N ARG A 99 9.13 -0.08 14.71
CA ARG A 99 7.81 -0.29 15.34
C ARG A 99 6.93 -1.25 14.53
N MET A 100 7.06 -1.27 13.21
CA MET A 100 6.42 -2.26 12.33
C MET A 100 7.01 -3.66 12.51
N GLN A 101 8.33 -3.79 12.69
CA GLN A 101 8.98 -5.08 12.98
C GLN A 101 8.49 -5.74 14.28
N LEU A 102 8.18 -4.94 15.31
CA LEU A 102 7.65 -5.45 16.58
C LEU A 102 6.22 -5.99 16.45
N LEU A 103 5.38 -5.40 15.59
CA LEU A 103 3.98 -5.81 15.40
C LEU A 103 3.86 -7.17 14.70
N THR A 104 4.80 -7.53 13.82
CA THR A 104 4.81 -8.84 13.14
C THR A 104 5.28 -9.99 14.03
N LEU A 105 6.10 -9.72 15.05
CA LEU A 105 6.58 -10.74 15.99
C LEU A 105 5.54 -11.09 17.08
N ALA A 106 4.50 -10.26 17.25
CA ALA A 106 3.33 -10.59 18.06
C ALA A 106 2.34 -11.42 17.22
N ASN A 107 2.67 -12.71 17.03
CA ASN A 107 1.78 -13.68 16.38
C ASN A 107 0.43 -13.79 17.11
N GLU A 108 -0.65 -13.60 16.35
CA GLU A 108 -2.07 -13.98 16.49
C GLU A 108 -2.83 -13.80 17.82
N ASP A 109 -2.21 -14.02 18.98
CA ASP A 109 -2.89 -14.07 20.29
C ASP A 109 -3.21 -12.67 20.87
N TYR A 110 -2.52 -11.64 20.40
CA TYR A 110 -2.72 -10.26 20.86
C TYR A 110 -3.88 -9.56 20.13
N TRP A 111 -4.10 -9.88 18.86
CA TRP A 111 -5.11 -9.25 18.02
C TRP A 111 -6.52 -9.79 18.25
N SER A 112 -6.64 -11.07 18.59
CA SER A 112 -7.91 -11.71 18.99
C SER A 112 -8.50 -11.14 20.28
N ARG A 113 -7.64 -10.75 21.24
CA ARG A 113 -8.03 -10.17 22.54
C ARG A 113 -8.52 -8.73 22.47
N LEU A 114 -8.17 -7.99 21.42
CA LEU A 114 -8.55 -6.58 21.25
C LEU A 114 -9.76 -6.39 20.34
N GLY A 115 -10.20 -7.41 19.59
CA GLY A 115 -11.41 -7.35 18.77
C GLY A 115 -11.27 -6.66 17.41
N TRP A 116 -10.06 -6.56 16.85
CA TRP A 116 -9.79 -5.89 15.57
C TRP A 116 -9.54 -6.91 14.46
N SER A 117 -10.22 -6.78 13.32
CA SER A 117 -10.02 -7.64 12.14
C SER A 117 -8.76 -7.25 11.35
N ALA A 118 -7.98 -8.25 10.93
CA ALA A 118 -6.66 -8.18 10.31
C ALA A 118 -6.59 -7.59 8.88
N LEU A 119 -7.02 -6.35 8.66
CA LEU A 119 -7.19 -5.82 7.29
C LEU A 119 -6.23 -4.70 6.83
N THR A 120 -5.14 -4.38 7.53
CA THR A 120 -4.27 -3.26 7.08
C THR A 120 -2.76 -3.51 7.08
N LEU A 121 -2.26 -4.72 7.36
CA LEU A 121 -0.83 -5.01 7.19
C LEU A 121 -0.60 -6.46 6.75
N THR A 122 -0.49 -6.69 5.45
CA THR A 122 0.02 -7.97 4.94
C THR A 122 1.54 -7.92 4.92
N ALA A 123 2.17 -8.21 6.06
CA ALA A 123 3.61 -8.50 6.11
C ALA A 123 3.82 -9.96 5.66
N ARG A 124 4.36 -10.17 4.45
CA ARG A 124 4.80 -11.51 4.01
C ARG A 124 6.25 -11.70 4.44
N SER A 125 6.48 -12.39 5.54
CA SER A 125 7.82 -12.93 5.84
C SER A 125 8.05 -14.16 4.97
N ARG A 126 8.99 -14.08 4.02
CA ARG A 126 9.65 -15.28 3.49
C ARG A 126 11.00 -15.37 4.17
N VAL A 127 11.16 -16.40 5.00
CA VAL A 127 12.47 -16.79 5.52
C VAL A 127 13.23 -17.40 4.35
N SER A 128 14.13 -16.66 3.70
CA SER A 128 15.14 -17.30 2.88
C SER A 128 16.21 -17.87 3.82
N GLN A 129 16.24 -19.18 3.93
CA GLN A 129 17.39 -19.87 4.49
C GLN A 129 18.38 -20.04 3.35
N ASP A 130 19.24 -19.04 3.13
CA ASP A 130 20.43 -19.27 2.31
C ASP A 130 21.52 -19.85 3.23
N PRO A 131 22.00 -21.08 2.95
CA PRO A 131 23.14 -21.63 3.67
C PRO A 131 24.42 -20.99 3.12
N THR A 132 25.12 -20.23 3.95
CA THR A 132 26.55 -19.93 3.79
C THR A 132 27.36 -20.77 4.75
#